data_AF-A0A2K6TUI1-F1
#
_entry.id   AF-A0A2K6TUI1-F1
#
_cell.length_a   1.000
_cell.length_b   1.000
_cell.length_c   1.000
_cell.angle_alpha   90.00
_cell.angle_beta   90.00
_cell.angle_gamma   90.00
#
_symmetry.space_group_name_H-M   'P 1'
#
loop_
_entity.id
_entity.type
_entity.pdbx_description
1 polymer ?
#
loop_
_entity_poly.entity_id
_entity_poly.type
_entity_poly.pdbx_seq_one_letter_code
_entity_poly.pdbx_strand_id
1 'polypeptide(L)'
;MNYSLHLAFVCLILFTERMCVQGNQFNVEVGRSDKLSLPGFENLTAGYNKFLRPNFGGEPVQIALTLDIASISSISESNMDYTATIYLRQRWMDQRLVFEGNKSFTLDARLVEFLWVPDTYIVESKKSFLHEVTVGNRLIRLFSNGTVLYALRITTTVACNMDLSKYPMDTQTCKLQLESWGYDGNDVEFTWLRGNDSVRGLEHLRLAQYTIQRYFTLVTRSQQETGNYTRLVLQFELRRNVLYFILETYVPSTFLVVLSWVSFWISLDSVPARTCIGVTTVLSMTTLMIGSRTSLPNTNCFIKAIDVYLGICFSFVFGALLEYAVAHYSSLQQMAAKDRHKMYYLYAA
;
A
#
# COMPACT_ATOMS: atom_id res chain seq x y z
N MET A 1 -25.35 -54.11 7.67
CA MET A 1 -24.36 -53.61 6.68
C MET A 1 -23.15 -52.97 7.37
N ASN A 2 -22.60 -53.60 8.43
CA ASN A 2 -21.53 -53.02 9.28
C ASN A 2 -20.21 -53.81 9.28
N TYR A 3 -19.96 -54.66 8.27
CA TYR A 3 -18.77 -55.51 8.22
C TYR A 3 -17.69 -55.05 7.22
N SER A 4 -17.89 -53.93 6.51
CA SER A 4 -16.91 -53.46 5.50
C SER A 4 -15.95 -52.36 5.98
N LEU A 5 -16.20 -51.70 7.12
CA LEU A 5 -15.29 -50.65 7.63
C LEU A 5 -14.14 -51.20 8.49
N HIS A 6 -14.31 -52.37 9.11
CA HIS A 6 -13.27 -52.94 9.97
C HIS A 6 -12.09 -53.54 9.19
N LEU A 7 -12.28 -54.02 7.95
CA LEU A 7 -11.18 -54.53 7.14
C LEU A 7 -10.28 -53.42 6.57
N ALA A 8 -10.81 -52.21 6.34
CA ALA A 8 -10.01 -51.09 5.84
C ALA A 8 -9.08 -50.50 6.92
N PHE A 9 -9.48 -50.57 8.20
CA PHE A 9 -8.67 -50.05 9.30
C PHE A 9 -7.52 -50.99 9.72
N VAL A 10 -7.68 -52.31 9.52
CA VAL A 10 -6.64 -53.30 9.87
C VAL A 10 -5.52 -53.35 8.82
N CYS A 11 -5.81 -53.04 7.55
CA CYS A 11 -4.77 -52.95 6.51
C CYS A 11 -3.87 -51.71 6.60
N LEU A 12 -4.30 -50.63 7.26
CA LEU A 12 -3.50 -49.40 7.42
C LEU A 12 -2.52 -49.46 8.61
N ILE A 13 -2.75 -50.35 9.57
CA ILE A 13 -1.87 -50.53 10.74
C ILE A 13 -0.70 -51.49 10.44
N LEU A 14 -0.86 -52.39 9.46
CA LEU A 14 0.19 -53.33 9.05
C LEU A 14 1.25 -52.73 8.11
N PHE A 15 1.04 -51.51 7.61
CA PHE A 15 2.02 -50.77 6.80
C PHE A 15 2.85 -49.75 7.59
N THR A 16 2.59 -49.56 8.89
CA THR A 16 3.34 -48.64 9.76
C THR A 16 4.41 -49.30 10.64
N GLU A 17 4.53 -50.63 10.65
CA GLU A 17 5.45 -51.35 11.57
C GLU A 17 6.68 -52.02 10.91
N ARG A 18 7.02 -51.68 9.65
CA ARG A 18 8.24 -52.22 9.01
C ARG A 18 9.11 -51.16 8.32
N MET A 19 9.52 -50.16 9.08
CA MET A 19 10.79 -49.44 8.86
C MET A 19 11.50 -49.21 10.21
N CYS A 20 11.75 -50.31 10.94
CA CYS A 20 12.79 -50.34 11.96
C CYS A 20 14.12 -50.53 11.23
N VAL A 21 14.66 -49.44 10.66
CA VAL A 21 16.04 -49.37 10.18
C VAL A 21 16.88 -48.96 11.38
N GLN A 22 17.55 -49.96 11.95
CA GLN A 22 18.89 -49.89 12.54
C GLN A 22 19.32 -48.48 12.98
N GLY A 23 18.86 -48.08 14.16
CA GLY A 23 19.42 -46.94 14.88
C GLY A 23 20.88 -47.23 15.22
N ASN A 24 21.79 -46.78 14.37
CA ASN A 24 23.14 -46.50 14.80
C ASN A 24 23.03 -45.42 15.87
N GLN A 25 23.38 -45.77 17.12
CA GLN A 25 23.78 -44.78 18.11
C GLN A 25 25.03 -44.08 17.58
N PHE A 26 24.84 -43.06 16.75
CA PHE A 26 25.75 -41.94 16.76
C PHE A 26 25.46 -41.22 18.06
N ASN A 27 26.25 -41.55 19.09
CA ASN A 27 26.48 -40.66 20.21
C ASN A 27 27.07 -39.39 19.61
N VAL A 28 26.21 -38.45 19.20
CA VAL A 28 26.58 -37.05 19.19
C VAL A 28 26.63 -36.69 20.67
N GLU A 29 27.78 -36.96 21.29
CA GLU A 29 28.21 -36.10 22.38
C GLU A 29 27.92 -34.68 21.91
N VAL A 30 27.12 -33.95 22.69
CA VAL A 30 27.01 -32.50 22.56
C VAL A 30 28.41 -31.98 22.92
N GLY A 31 29.28 -32.06 21.92
CA GLY A 31 30.57 -31.46 21.90
C GLY A 31 30.31 -29.98 22.02
N ARG A 32 30.57 -29.48 23.23
CA ARG A 32 31.36 -28.27 23.45
C ARG A 32 31.12 -27.22 22.38
N SER A 33 30.25 -26.25 22.68
CA SER A 33 30.28 -24.88 22.16
C SER A 33 31.17 -24.76 20.92
N ASP A 34 30.58 -24.98 19.74
CA ASP A 34 31.18 -24.55 18.49
C ASP A 34 31.28 -23.03 18.57
N LYS A 35 32.34 -22.56 19.23
CA LYS A 35 32.90 -21.24 19.04
C LYS A 35 33.25 -21.24 17.57
N LEU A 36 32.33 -20.75 16.74
CA LEU A 36 32.62 -20.43 15.36
C LEU A 36 33.66 -19.32 15.40
N SER A 37 34.92 -19.75 15.45
CA SER A 37 36.10 -18.92 15.52
C SER A 37 36.28 -18.31 14.15
N LEU A 38 35.88 -17.05 14.04
CA LEU A 38 36.21 -16.23 12.89
C LEU A 38 37.71 -15.94 12.98
N PRO A 39 38.54 -16.37 12.01
CA PRO A 39 39.97 -16.11 12.08
C PRO A 39 40.23 -14.60 12.10
N GLY A 40 40.84 -14.11 13.20
CA GLY A 40 41.04 -12.68 13.49
C GLY A 40 39.96 -12.01 14.37
N PHE A 41 38.90 -12.75 14.74
CA PHE A 41 37.73 -12.27 15.49
C PHE A 41 37.43 -13.09 16.75
N GLU A 42 38.22 -14.13 17.04
CA GLU A 42 38.03 -15.03 18.19
C GLU A 42 37.98 -14.30 19.53
N ASN A 43 38.71 -13.18 19.67
CA ASN A 43 38.70 -12.35 20.87
C ASN A 43 37.50 -11.40 20.95
N LEU A 44 36.87 -11.02 19.83
CA LEU A 44 35.83 -10.00 19.82
C LEU A 44 34.47 -10.52 20.29
N THR A 45 34.18 -11.79 20.03
CA THR A 45 32.93 -12.45 20.44
C THR A 45 33.10 -13.29 21.71
N ALA A 46 34.32 -13.41 22.24
CA ALA A 46 34.59 -14.12 23.49
C ALA A 46 33.91 -13.42 24.67
N GLY A 47 32.86 -14.03 25.22
CA GLY A 47 32.08 -13.45 26.32
C GLY A 47 31.02 -12.44 25.87
N TYR A 48 30.80 -12.27 24.56
CA TYR A 48 29.75 -11.39 24.05
C TYR A 48 28.36 -12.01 24.28
N ASN A 49 27.55 -11.35 25.11
CA ASN A 49 26.17 -11.73 25.31
C ASN A 49 25.24 -10.90 24.41
N LYS A 50 24.75 -11.52 23.34
CA LYS A 50 23.84 -10.89 22.36
C LYS A 50 22.44 -10.58 22.89
N PHE A 51 22.04 -11.19 24.01
CA PHE A 51 20.71 -10.98 24.60
C PHE A 51 20.62 -9.69 25.42
N LEU A 52 21.77 -9.06 25.70
CA LEU A 52 21.85 -7.80 26.43
C LEU A 52 22.18 -6.66 25.48
N ARG A 53 21.41 -5.57 25.59
CA ARG A 53 21.71 -4.32 24.88
C ARG A 53 23.08 -3.77 25.30
N PRO A 54 23.78 -3.05 24.42
CA PRO A 54 24.95 -2.27 24.81
C PRO A 54 24.62 -1.37 26.00
N ASN A 55 25.57 -1.19 26.93
CA ASN A 55 25.39 -0.39 28.14
C ASN A 55 24.19 -0.81 29.01
N PHE A 56 23.90 -2.11 29.09
CA PHE A 56 22.82 -2.64 29.95
C PHE A 56 22.97 -2.17 31.40
N GLY A 57 21.92 -1.53 31.94
CA GLY A 57 21.92 -0.94 33.28
C GLY A 57 22.46 0.50 33.35
N GLY A 58 22.84 1.09 32.21
CA GLY A 58 23.27 2.48 32.07
C GLY A 58 22.44 3.26 31.05
N GLU A 59 23.10 4.18 30.36
CA GLU A 59 22.48 5.09 29.38
C GLU A 59 21.74 4.37 28.23
N PRO A 60 20.70 5.01 27.64
CA PRO A 60 20.02 4.48 26.47
C PRO A 60 20.99 4.34 25.28
N VAL A 61 20.80 3.29 24.49
CA VAL A 61 21.57 3.11 23.26
C VAL A 61 21.01 4.06 22.21
N GLN A 62 21.87 4.98 21.76
CA GLN A 62 21.54 5.92 20.69
C GLN A 62 21.67 5.23 19.33
N ILE A 63 20.54 5.11 18.62
CA ILE A 63 20.50 4.44 17.32
C ILE A 63 20.09 5.46 16.27
N ALA A 64 21.04 5.79 15.41
CA ALA A 64 20.86 6.73 14.33
C ALA A 64 20.45 6.00 13.04
N LEU A 65 19.30 6.37 12.49
CA LEU A 65 18.72 5.75 11.30
C LEU A 65 18.92 6.63 10.06
N THR A 66 19.11 5.97 8.92
CA THR A 66 18.98 6.56 7.59
C THR A 66 18.18 5.62 6.71
N LEU A 67 17.42 6.20 5.79
CA LEU A 67 16.48 5.47 4.96
C LEU A 67 16.68 5.88 3.49
N ASP A 68 16.63 4.90 2.60
CA ASP A 68 16.83 5.13 1.18
C ASP A 68 15.74 4.38 0.43
N ILE A 69 14.81 5.12 -0.18
CA ILE A 69 13.65 4.54 -0.86
C ILE A 69 14.05 4.16 -2.27
N ALA A 70 14.13 2.85 -2.51
CA ALA A 70 14.45 2.30 -3.82
C ALA A 70 13.29 2.47 -4.80
N SER A 71 12.07 2.15 -4.35
CA SER A 71 10.86 2.27 -5.14
C SER A 71 9.61 2.26 -4.28
N ILE A 72 8.53 2.86 -4.79
CA ILE A 72 7.17 2.64 -4.32
C ILE A 72 6.46 1.92 -5.47
N SER A 73 6.12 0.65 -5.27
CA SER A 73 5.70 -0.25 -6.36
C SER A 73 4.19 -0.23 -6.60
N SER A 74 3.41 -0.32 -5.53
CA SER A 74 1.95 -0.37 -5.60
C SER A 74 1.36 0.58 -4.58
N ILE A 75 0.40 1.40 -5.00
CA ILE A 75 -0.45 2.19 -4.11
C ILE A 75 -1.86 1.66 -4.34
N SER A 76 -2.50 1.15 -3.29
CA SER A 76 -3.82 0.56 -3.35
C SER A 76 -4.80 1.43 -2.58
N GLU A 77 -5.67 2.12 -3.31
CA GLU A 77 -6.76 2.91 -2.73
C GLU A 77 -7.83 2.01 -2.11
N SER A 78 -7.97 0.76 -2.59
CA SER A 78 -8.95 -0.20 -2.07
C SER A 78 -8.57 -0.74 -0.72
N ASN A 79 -7.30 -1.10 -0.57
CA ASN A 79 -6.77 -1.68 0.65
C ASN A 79 -6.27 -0.61 1.61
N MET A 80 -6.22 0.66 1.20
CA MET A 80 -5.66 1.76 1.99
C MET A 80 -4.21 1.44 2.40
N ASP A 81 -3.38 1.07 1.43
CA ASP A 81 -1.97 0.76 1.66
C ASP A 81 -1.07 1.13 0.47
N TYR A 82 0.23 1.17 0.75
CA TYR A 82 1.25 1.29 -0.27
C TYR A 82 2.39 0.30 0.01
N THR A 83 3.01 -0.19 -1.06
CA THR A 83 4.18 -1.07 -1.00
C THR A 83 5.41 -0.28 -1.40
N ALA A 84 6.42 -0.27 -0.53
CA ALA A 84 7.70 0.38 -0.76
C ALA A 84 8.85 -0.60 -0.55
N THR A 85 9.88 -0.46 -1.38
CA THR A 85 11.18 -1.11 -1.16
C THR A 85 12.15 -0.08 -0.62
N ILE A 86 12.67 -0.34 0.56
CA ILE A 86 13.53 0.57 1.31
C ILE A 86 14.85 -0.12 1.68
N TYR A 87 15.93 0.65 1.68
CA TYR A 87 17.16 0.30 2.36
C TYR A 87 17.20 1.02 3.71
N LEU A 88 17.01 0.26 4.78
CA LEU A 88 17.09 0.75 6.14
C LEU A 88 18.53 0.59 6.63
N ARG A 89 19.15 1.66 7.10
CA ARG A 89 20.50 1.62 7.70
C ARG A 89 20.43 2.16 9.12
N GLN A 90 20.94 1.38 10.06
CA GLN A 90 20.93 1.64 11.49
C GLN A 90 22.38 1.73 11.96
N ARG A 91 22.70 2.75 12.76
CA ARG A 91 24.02 2.96 13.33
C ARG A 91 23.92 3.12 14.83
N TRP A 92 24.69 2.33 15.57
CA TRP A 92 24.83 2.47 17.02
C TRP A 92 26.27 2.19 17.43
N MET A 93 26.60 2.47 18.68
CA MET A 93 27.91 2.19 19.26
C MET A 93 27.79 1.03 20.26
N ASP A 94 28.62 0.00 20.11
CA ASP A 94 28.76 -1.10 21.07
C ASP A 94 30.22 -1.15 21.54
N GLN A 95 30.46 -0.77 22.79
CA GLN A 95 31.80 -0.73 23.38
C GLN A 95 32.47 -2.11 23.44
N ARG A 96 31.67 -3.19 23.44
CA ARG A 96 32.18 -4.57 23.48
C ARG A 96 32.83 -5.02 22.17
N LEU A 97 32.57 -4.31 21.07
CA LEU A 97 33.05 -4.62 19.73
C LEU A 97 34.18 -3.69 19.28
N VAL A 98 34.85 -3.01 20.21
CA VAL A 98 36.02 -2.16 19.93
C VAL A 98 37.22 -3.06 19.63
N PHE A 99 37.98 -2.72 18.58
CA PHE A 99 39.18 -3.46 18.19
C PHE A 99 40.29 -2.51 17.74
N GLU A 100 41.54 -2.95 17.91
CA GLU A 100 42.69 -2.17 17.48
C GLU A 100 42.83 -2.17 15.95
N GLY A 101 42.94 -0.97 15.38
CA GLY A 101 43.12 -0.76 13.95
C GLY A 101 42.38 0.48 13.44
N ASN A 102 42.68 0.88 12.20
CA ASN A 102 42.05 2.04 11.56
C ASN A 102 41.16 1.64 10.35
N LYS A 103 40.96 0.33 10.14
CA LYS A 103 40.15 -0.19 9.03
C LYS A 103 38.81 -0.70 9.55
N SER A 104 37.74 -0.34 8.84
CA SER A 104 36.43 -0.95 9.05
C SER A 104 36.35 -2.29 8.32
N PHE A 105 35.69 -3.28 8.90
CA PHE A 105 35.47 -4.57 8.26
C PHE A 105 33.98 -4.79 7.99
N THR A 106 33.69 -5.32 6.80
CA THR A 106 32.35 -5.80 6.44
C THR A 106 32.28 -7.28 6.76
N LEU A 107 31.29 -7.68 7.54
CA LEU A 107 31.08 -9.08 7.89
C LEU A 107 30.03 -9.71 6.97
N ASP A 108 30.09 -11.03 6.88
CA ASP A 108 29.08 -11.85 6.22
C ASP A 108 27.73 -11.77 6.99
N ALA A 109 26.63 -11.79 6.25
CA ALA A 109 25.27 -11.66 6.78
C ALA A 109 24.92 -12.70 7.87
N ARG A 110 25.54 -13.89 7.83
CA ARG A 110 25.32 -14.97 8.81
C ARG A 110 25.82 -14.62 10.21
N LEU A 111 26.82 -13.76 10.33
CA LEU A 111 27.37 -13.38 11.63
C LEU A 111 26.44 -12.47 12.42
N VAL A 112 25.44 -11.88 11.77
CA VAL A 112 24.44 -11.02 12.42
C VAL A 112 23.72 -11.77 13.54
N GLU A 113 23.55 -13.08 13.44
CA GLU A 113 22.87 -13.90 14.44
C GLU A 113 23.60 -14.01 15.78
N PHE A 114 24.90 -13.66 15.83
CA PHE A 114 25.72 -13.69 17.03
C PHE A 114 25.85 -12.31 17.70
N LEU A 115 25.38 -11.25 17.05
CA LEU A 115 25.47 -9.88 17.54
C LEU A 115 24.12 -9.38 18.02
N TRP A 116 24.12 -8.47 18.99
CA TRP A 116 22.90 -7.75 19.34
C TRP A 116 22.55 -6.79 18.19
N VAL A 117 21.30 -6.82 17.76
CA VAL A 117 20.74 -5.89 16.79
C VAL A 117 19.45 -5.30 17.36
N PRO A 118 19.15 -4.02 17.09
CA PRO A 118 17.90 -3.42 17.55
C PRO A 118 16.68 -4.08 16.88
N ASP A 119 15.64 -4.22 17.67
CA ASP A 119 14.34 -4.81 17.33
C ASP A 119 13.40 -3.78 16.67
N THR A 120 13.94 -3.05 15.69
CA THR A 120 13.20 -2.04 14.94
C THR A 120 12.12 -2.69 14.08
N TYR A 121 10.86 -2.35 14.34
CA TYR A 121 9.71 -2.79 13.57
C TYR A 121 9.01 -1.60 12.88
N ILE A 122 8.21 -1.93 11.85
CA ILE A 122 7.41 -0.97 11.11
C ILE A 122 5.99 -1.03 11.65
N VAL A 123 5.52 0.07 12.26
CA VAL A 123 4.28 0.08 13.07
C VAL A 123 3.05 -0.37 12.28
N GLU A 124 2.80 0.28 11.15
CA GLU A 124 1.61 0.04 10.30
C GLU A 124 1.89 -0.97 9.18
N SER A 125 2.86 -1.88 9.37
CA SER A 125 3.19 -2.90 8.37
C SER A 125 2.13 -4.00 8.35
N LYS A 126 1.44 -4.15 7.21
CA LYS A 126 0.56 -5.30 6.96
C LYS A 126 1.34 -6.55 6.55
N LYS A 127 2.36 -6.36 5.70
CA LYS A 127 3.21 -7.45 5.21
C LYS A 127 4.59 -6.89 4.89
N SER A 128 5.63 -7.53 5.41
CA SER A 128 7.01 -7.13 5.16
C SER A 128 7.89 -8.36 4.97
N PHE A 129 8.87 -8.26 4.09
CA PHE A 129 9.88 -9.30 3.91
C PHE A 129 11.25 -8.70 3.59
N LEU A 130 12.28 -9.45 3.98
CA LEU A 130 13.66 -9.17 3.62
C LEU A 130 13.97 -9.85 2.29
N HIS A 131 14.79 -9.21 1.46
CA HIS A 131 15.22 -9.80 0.20
C HIS A 131 16.33 -10.82 0.43
N GLU A 132 16.19 -12.04 -0.09
CA GLU A 132 17.11 -13.17 0.19
C GLU A 132 17.87 -13.70 -1.03
N VAL A 133 17.71 -13.09 -2.20
CA VAL A 133 18.35 -13.54 -3.45
C VAL A 133 19.59 -12.68 -3.75
N THR A 134 20.78 -13.26 -4.00
CA THR A 134 21.16 -14.70 -3.87
C THR A 134 21.47 -15.13 -2.43
N VAL A 135 21.67 -14.16 -1.53
CA VAL A 135 21.81 -14.33 -0.09
C VAL A 135 20.95 -13.27 0.62
N GLY A 136 20.68 -13.47 1.92
CA GLY A 136 20.03 -12.46 2.76
C GLY A 136 20.68 -11.09 2.60
N ASN A 137 19.93 -10.09 2.12
CA ASN A 137 20.41 -8.72 1.89
C ASN A 137 20.52 -7.96 3.22
N ARG A 138 21.46 -8.43 4.04
CA ARG A 138 21.88 -7.85 5.31
C ARG A 138 23.35 -7.52 5.19
N LEU A 139 23.71 -6.32 5.61
CA LEU A 139 25.09 -5.86 5.65
C LEU A 139 25.37 -5.44 7.09
N ILE A 140 26.42 -5.98 7.69
CA ILE A 140 26.93 -5.47 8.95
C ILE A 140 28.39 -5.07 8.77
N ARG A 141 28.69 -3.84 9.18
CA ARG A 141 30.03 -3.25 9.09
C ARG A 141 30.44 -2.73 10.44
N LEU A 142 31.56 -3.23 10.93
CA LEU A 142 32.15 -2.82 12.21
C LEU A 142 33.24 -1.79 11.95
N PHE A 143 33.21 -0.72 12.73
CA PHE A 143 34.25 0.29 12.79
C PHE A 143 35.10 0.07 14.04
N SER A 144 36.38 0.44 14.00
CA SER A 144 37.33 0.19 15.09
C SER A 144 36.94 0.88 16.41
N ASN A 145 36.19 1.97 16.35
CA ASN A 145 35.64 2.68 17.50
C ASN A 145 34.42 1.97 18.14
N GLY A 146 34.05 0.76 17.70
CA GLY A 146 32.87 0.03 18.17
C GLY A 146 31.55 0.49 17.55
N THR A 147 31.57 1.40 16.56
CA THR A 147 30.36 1.72 15.80
C THR A 147 29.99 0.55 14.91
N VAL A 148 28.71 0.19 14.92
CA VAL A 148 28.12 -0.84 14.08
C VAL A 148 27.19 -0.18 13.08
N LEU A 149 27.38 -0.47 11.80
CA LEU A 149 26.43 -0.15 10.74
C LEU A 149 25.72 -1.43 10.32
N TYR A 150 24.41 -1.47 10.50
CA TYR A 150 23.56 -2.54 10.05
C TYR A 150 22.63 -2.02 8.95
N ALA A 151 22.65 -2.63 7.77
CA ALA A 151 21.79 -2.26 6.66
C ALA A 151 20.97 -3.44 6.16
N LEU A 152 19.72 -3.16 5.82
CA LEU A 152 18.70 -4.12 5.41
C LEU A 152 18.00 -3.63 4.15
N ARG A 153 17.72 -4.53 3.22
CA ARG A 153 16.77 -4.27 2.12
C ARG A 153 15.43 -4.91 2.45
N ILE A 154 14.41 -4.08 2.69
CA ILE A 154 13.07 -4.49 3.09
C ILE A 154 12.09 -4.08 2.01
N THR A 155 11.19 -4.97 1.61
CA THR A 155 9.94 -4.57 0.96
C THR A 155 8.81 -4.68 1.97
N THR A 156 8.09 -3.59 2.16
CA THR A 156 7.04 -3.47 3.15
C THR A 156 5.78 -2.90 2.50
N THR A 157 4.63 -3.49 2.83
CA THR A 157 3.30 -2.96 2.54
C THR A 157 2.76 -2.34 3.83
N VAL A 158 2.58 -1.03 3.81
CA VAL A 158 2.25 -0.21 4.98
C VAL A 158 0.86 0.39 4.78
N ALA A 159 0.05 0.35 5.84
CA ALA A 159 -1.26 0.98 5.83
C ALA A 159 -1.13 2.51 5.68
N CYS A 160 -1.94 3.08 4.79
CA CYS A 160 -2.09 4.52 4.62
C CYS A 160 -3.56 4.83 4.43
N ASN A 161 -4.15 5.47 5.44
CA ASN A 161 -5.54 5.89 5.38
C ASN A 161 -5.68 7.12 4.46
N MET A 162 -6.27 6.92 3.28
CA MET A 162 -6.40 7.94 2.24
C MET A 162 -7.77 8.61 2.28
N ASP A 163 -7.81 9.92 2.13
CA ASP A 163 -9.06 10.67 1.97
C ASP A 163 -9.40 10.82 0.48
N LEU A 164 -10.31 9.97 0.01
CA LEU A 164 -10.72 9.93 -1.40
C LEU A 164 -11.91 10.85 -1.73
N SER A 165 -12.34 11.73 -0.81
CA SER A 165 -13.47 12.64 -1.03
C SER A 165 -13.31 13.50 -2.31
N LYS A 166 -12.08 13.97 -2.56
CA LYS A 166 -11.72 14.81 -3.73
C LYS A 166 -11.23 14.02 -4.94
N TYR A 167 -11.41 12.70 -4.96
CA TYR A 167 -10.94 11.86 -6.06
C TYR A 167 -11.50 12.31 -7.43
N PRO A 168 -10.67 12.42 -8.49
CA PRO A 168 -9.23 12.12 -8.59
C PRO A 168 -8.29 13.32 -8.39
N MET A 169 -8.81 14.48 -7.96
CA MET A 169 -8.02 15.71 -7.74
C MET A 169 -7.55 15.82 -6.28
N ASP A 170 -7.12 14.71 -5.72
CA ASP A 170 -6.77 14.52 -4.31
C ASP A 170 -5.26 14.64 -4.04
N THR A 171 -4.91 14.78 -2.76
CA THR A 171 -3.53 14.73 -2.27
C THR A 171 -3.53 13.89 -1.00
N GLN A 172 -2.74 12.82 -1.02
CA GLN A 172 -2.71 11.83 0.06
C GLN A 172 -1.45 12.00 0.88
N THR A 173 -1.59 11.90 2.19
CA THR A 173 -0.47 11.98 3.13
C THR A 173 -0.24 10.60 3.72
N CYS A 174 0.85 9.95 3.32
CA CYS A 174 1.24 8.64 3.84
C CYS A 174 2.43 8.77 4.79
N LYS A 175 2.52 7.82 5.73
CA LYS A 175 3.54 7.80 6.78
C LYS A 175 4.20 6.43 6.83
N LEU A 176 5.52 6.42 6.93
CA LEU A 176 6.30 5.25 7.31
C LEU A 176 6.82 5.48 8.74
N GLN A 177 6.47 4.58 9.65
CA GLN A 177 6.79 4.72 11.07
C GLN A 177 7.69 3.56 11.52
N LEU A 178 8.78 3.90 12.20
CA LEU A 178 9.76 2.96 12.74
C LEU A 178 9.83 3.15 14.26
N GLU A 179 9.78 2.04 14.98
CA GLU A 179 9.74 2.01 16.45
C GLU A 179 10.40 0.73 16.97
N SER A 180 10.75 0.69 18.26
CA SER A 180 11.35 -0.48 18.90
C SER A 180 10.24 -1.29 19.52
N TRP A 181 10.29 -2.60 19.38
CA TRP A 181 9.23 -3.47 19.87
C TRP A 181 9.29 -3.66 21.39
N GLY A 182 10.47 -3.96 21.93
CA GLY A 182 10.68 -4.33 23.32
C GLY A 182 11.35 -3.25 24.16
N TYR A 183 12.18 -2.39 23.59
CA TYR A 183 12.95 -1.40 24.34
C TYR A 183 12.22 -0.05 24.40
N ASP A 184 11.97 0.41 25.62
CA ASP A 184 11.41 1.74 25.85
C ASP A 184 12.45 2.85 25.58
N GLY A 185 12.04 4.10 25.73
CA GLY A 185 12.91 5.27 25.53
C GLY A 185 14.03 5.42 26.58
N ASN A 186 13.99 4.67 27.68
CA ASN A 186 15.10 4.61 28.64
C ASN A 186 16.17 3.60 28.21
N ASP A 187 15.78 2.62 27.39
CA ASP A 187 16.66 1.59 26.88
C ASP A 187 17.27 1.93 25.52
N VAL A 188 16.46 2.44 24.59
CA VAL A 188 16.85 2.73 23.22
C VAL A 188 16.22 4.05 22.76
N GLU A 189 17.04 4.93 22.20
CA GLU A 189 16.59 6.17 21.61
C GLU A 189 16.89 6.21 20.11
N PHE A 190 15.83 6.38 19.30
CA PHE A 190 15.96 6.50 17.85
C PHE A 190 16.08 7.95 17.40
N THR A 191 17.04 8.19 16.51
CA THR A 191 17.27 9.51 15.92
C THR A 191 17.49 9.41 14.41
N TRP A 192 17.12 10.47 13.68
CA TRP A 192 17.50 10.62 12.28
C TRP A 192 18.93 11.14 12.19
N LEU A 193 19.86 10.39 11.56
CA LEU A 193 21.29 10.71 11.55
C LEU A 193 21.61 12.15 11.10
N ARG A 194 20.85 12.66 10.12
CA ARG A 194 20.99 13.99 9.52
C ARG A 194 19.62 14.66 9.29
N GLY A 195 18.67 14.47 10.21
CA GLY A 195 17.31 15.01 10.04
C GLY A 195 16.69 14.58 8.71
N ASN A 196 16.23 15.56 7.91
CA ASN A 196 15.58 15.29 6.62
C ASN A 196 16.51 14.65 5.58
N ASP A 197 17.81 14.97 5.61
CA ASP A 197 18.83 14.42 4.69
C ASP A 197 19.18 12.95 4.99
N SER A 198 18.63 12.41 6.08
CA SER A 198 18.70 10.98 6.40
C SER A 198 17.88 10.14 5.42
N VAL A 199 16.91 10.75 4.74
CA VAL A 199 16.03 10.10 3.79
C VAL A 199 16.44 10.45 2.36
N ARG A 200 16.68 9.44 1.54
CA ARG A 200 17.08 9.58 0.12
C ARG A 200 16.20 8.75 -0.79
N GLY A 201 16.30 9.02 -2.09
CA GLY A 201 15.61 8.26 -3.13
C GLY A 201 14.29 8.88 -3.58
N LEU A 202 13.50 9.51 -2.69
CA LEU A 202 12.16 10.03 -3.02
C LEU A 202 12.17 11.05 -4.18
N GLU A 203 13.20 11.89 -4.28
CA GLU A 203 13.31 12.93 -5.30
C GLU A 203 13.41 12.38 -6.73
N HIS A 204 13.89 11.14 -6.89
CA HIS A 204 14.09 10.51 -8.19
C HIS A 204 13.00 9.47 -8.54
N LEU A 205 12.04 9.25 -7.64
CA LEU A 205 10.98 8.29 -7.86
C LEU A 205 9.99 8.79 -8.91
N ARG A 206 9.78 7.97 -9.93
CA ARG A 206 8.72 8.17 -10.92
C ARG A 206 7.63 7.14 -10.68
N LEU A 207 6.48 7.62 -10.22
CA LEU A 207 5.28 6.82 -10.04
C LEU A 207 4.37 7.02 -11.26
N ALA A 208 3.64 5.98 -11.67
CA ALA A 208 2.79 6.05 -12.86
C ALA A 208 1.57 6.98 -12.64
N GLN A 209 0.91 6.84 -11.50
CA GLN A 209 -0.36 7.54 -11.20
C GLN A 209 -0.20 8.72 -10.25
N TYR A 210 0.94 8.83 -9.56
CA TYR A 210 1.16 9.81 -8.51
C TYR A 210 2.46 10.59 -8.75
N THR A 211 2.58 11.72 -8.08
CA THR A 211 3.80 12.52 -8.00
C THR A 211 4.05 12.86 -6.54
N ILE A 212 5.28 12.66 -6.06
CA ILE A 212 5.65 13.04 -4.70
C ILE A 212 5.85 14.56 -4.68
N GLN A 213 5.09 15.28 -3.85
CA GLN A 213 5.22 16.73 -3.74
C GLN A 213 6.24 17.13 -2.68
N ARG A 214 6.08 16.59 -1.47
CA ARG A 214 6.89 16.96 -0.30
C ARG A 214 7.09 15.74 0.60
N TYR A 215 8.19 15.73 1.34
CA TYR A 215 8.42 14.77 2.40
C TYR A 215 9.17 15.42 3.55
N PHE A 216 8.93 14.93 4.76
CA PHE A 216 9.60 15.40 5.96
C PHE A 216 9.75 14.28 7.00
N THR A 217 10.85 14.35 7.75
CA THR A 217 11.14 13.46 8.86
C THR A 217 10.74 14.09 10.19
N LEU A 218 10.12 13.30 11.07
CA LEU A 218 9.75 13.68 12.42
C LEU A 218 10.28 12.64 13.41
N VAL A 219 10.49 13.08 14.65
CA VAL A 219 10.69 12.22 15.81
C VAL A 219 9.53 12.47 16.77
N THR A 220 8.81 11.42 17.12
CA THR A 220 7.65 11.47 18.00
C THR A 220 7.83 10.47 19.13
N ARG A 221 7.13 10.66 20.24
CA ARG A 221 7.06 9.68 21.32
C ARG A 221 5.68 9.06 21.34
N SER A 222 5.63 7.75 21.51
CA SER A 222 4.39 6.99 21.63
C SER A 222 4.28 6.46 23.04
N GLN A 223 3.09 6.58 23.63
CA GLN A 223 2.80 6.01 24.94
C GLN A 223 2.01 4.72 24.75
N GLN A 224 2.59 3.63 25.20
CA GLN A 224 2.00 2.30 25.21
C GLN A 224 1.79 1.85 26.66
N GLU A 225 1.05 0.76 26.85
CA GLU A 225 0.85 0.18 28.18
C GLU A 225 2.17 -0.25 28.84
N THR A 226 3.15 -0.67 28.02
CA THR A 226 4.46 -1.17 28.46
C THR A 226 5.49 -0.08 28.73
N GLY A 227 5.28 1.15 28.24
CA GLY A 227 6.25 2.22 28.37
C GLY A 227 6.11 3.31 27.32
N ASN A 228 7.11 4.20 27.29
CA ASN A 228 7.17 5.30 26.33
C ASN A 228 8.25 4.99 25.29
N TYR A 229 7.87 4.93 24.02
CA TYR A 229 8.74 4.50 22.93
C TYR A 229 9.05 5.66 21.99
N THR A 230 10.29 5.71 21.49
CA THR A 230 10.69 6.69 20.49
C THR A 230 10.31 6.17 19.10
N ARG A 231 9.53 6.98 18.35
CA ARG A 231 9.04 6.65 17.02
C ARG A 231 9.59 7.63 15.98
N LEU A 232 10.26 7.10 14.97
CA LEU A 232 10.67 7.87 13.79
C LEU A 232 9.58 7.81 12.74
N VAL A 233 9.20 8.97 12.21
CA VAL A 233 8.15 9.09 11.20
C VAL A 233 8.71 9.76 9.95
N LEU A 234 8.60 9.08 8.81
CA LEU A 234 8.76 9.69 7.50
C LEU A 234 7.37 9.94 6.93
N GLN A 235 7.01 11.21 6.74
CA GLN A 235 5.76 11.61 6.12
C GLN A 235 6.04 12.10 4.69
N PHE A 236 5.23 11.66 3.73
CA PHE A 236 5.32 12.11 2.35
C PHE A 236 3.93 12.33 1.72
N GLU A 237 3.85 13.34 0.86
CA GLU A 237 2.64 13.78 0.19
C GLU A 237 2.63 13.29 -1.27
N LEU A 238 1.60 12.52 -1.61
CA LEU A 238 1.34 11.98 -2.93
C LEU A 238 0.22 12.77 -3.61
N ARG A 239 0.54 13.43 -4.73
CA ARG A 239 -0.42 14.11 -5.59
C ARG A 239 -0.81 13.21 -6.76
N ARG A 240 -2.10 12.98 -7.00
CA ARG A 240 -2.55 12.18 -8.13
C ARG A 240 -2.40 12.93 -9.45
N ASN A 241 -1.96 12.24 -10.49
CA ASN A 241 -1.91 12.76 -11.86
C ASN A 241 -3.30 12.66 -12.50
N VAL A 242 -3.92 13.81 -12.75
CA VAL A 242 -5.33 13.90 -13.17
C VAL A 242 -5.56 13.67 -14.67
N LEU A 243 -4.51 13.77 -15.49
CA LEU A 243 -4.63 13.82 -16.96
C LEU A 243 -5.33 12.58 -17.54
N TYR A 244 -5.01 11.41 -17.01
CA TYR A 244 -5.63 10.15 -17.40
C TYR A 244 -7.15 10.19 -17.21
N PHE A 245 -7.62 10.61 -16.03
CA PHE A 245 -9.04 10.73 -15.71
C PHE A 245 -9.75 11.77 -16.57
N ILE A 246 -9.06 12.88 -16.90
CA ILE A 246 -9.61 13.91 -17.77
C ILE A 246 -9.93 13.33 -19.15
N LEU A 247 -8.98 12.61 -19.75
CA LEU A 247 -9.14 12.08 -21.11
C LEU A 247 -10.10 10.88 -21.17
N GLU A 248 -10.11 10.02 -20.17
CA GLU A 248 -10.94 8.81 -20.17
C GLU A 248 -12.36 9.05 -19.66
N THR A 249 -12.55 9.95 -18.67
CA THR A 249 -13.84 10.15 -18.01
C THR A 249 -14.46 11.51 -18.30
N TYR A 250 -13.75 12.61 -18.04
CA TYR A 250 -14.35 13.97 -18.13
C TYR A 250 -14.63 14.41 -19.57
N VAL A 251 -13.71 14.18 -20.50
CA VAL A 251 -13.89 14.56 -21.91
C VAL A 251 -15.02 13.77 -22.57
N PRO A 252 -15.10 12.42 -22.48
CA PRO A 252 -16.19 11.67 -23.09
C PRO A 252 -17.56 11.98 -22.47
N SER A 253 -17.64 12.13 -21.13
CA SER A 253 -18.91 12.50 -20.48
C SER A 253 -19.40 13.90 -20.88
N THR A 254 -18.49 14.87 -21.03
CA THR A 254 -18.84 16.19 -21.57
C THR A 254 -19.37 16.09 -22.99
N PHE A 255 -18.75 15.29 -23.86
CA PHE A 255 -19.24 15.06 -25.22
C PHE A 255 -20.60 14.36 -25.24
N LEU A 256 -20.87 13.41 -24.34
CA LEU A 256 -22.19 12.78 -24.23
C LEU A 256 -23.29 13.79 -23.85
N VAL A 257 -23.00 14.72 -22.94
CA VAL A 257 -23.93 15.81 -22.61
C VAL A 257 -24.19 16.70 -23.83
N VAL A 258 -23.15 17.11 -24.55
CA VAL A 258 -23.32 17.93 -25.78
C VAL A 258 -24.09 17.17 -26.86
N LEU A 259 -23.82 15.87 -27.04
CA LEU A 259 -24.57 15.01 -27.97
C LEU A 259 -26.05 14.89 -27.59
N SER A 260 -26.38 14.86 -26.29
CA SER A 260 -27.78 14.87 -25.85
C SER A 260 -28.52 16.14 -26.30
N TRP A 261 -27.83 17.28 -26.34
CA TRP A 261 -28.41 18.55 -26.78
C TRP A 261 -28.66 18.60 -28.28
N VAL A 262 -27.91 17.82 -29.08
CA VAL A 262 -28.13 17.73 -30.55
C VAL A 262 -29.58 17.37 -30.87
N SER A 263 -30.24 16.61 -29.99
CA SER A 263 -31.65 16.24 -30.12
C SER A 263 -32.60 17.44 -30.18
N PHE A 264 -32.23 18.62 -29.67
CA PHE A 264 -33.06 19.83 -29.68
C PHE A 264 -33.14 20.50 -31.05
N TRP A 265 -32.14 20.28 -31.93
CA TRP A 265 -32.14 20.83 -33.29
C TRP A 265 -32.88 19.94 -34.30
N ILE A 266 -33.25 18.72 -33.90
CA ILE A 266 -33.94 17.76 -34.76
C ILE A 266 -35.45 18.01 -34.69
N SER A 267 -36.12 17.98 -35.84
CA SER A 267 -37.58 18.15 -35.90
C SER A 267 -38.31 17.15 -34.99
N LEU A 268 -39.38 17.63 -34.33
CA LEU A 268 -40.28 16.83 -33.50
C LEU A 268 -40.95 15.67 -34.24
N ASP A 269 -41.06 15.77 -35.58
CA ASP A 269 -41.66 14.73 -36.41
C ASP A 269 -40.75 13.50 -36.56
N SER A 270 -39.44 13.66 -36.31
CA SER A 270 -38.45 12.59 -36.44
C SER A 270 -38.31 11.79 -35.14
N VAL A 271 -39.41 11.17 -34.70
CA VAL A 271 -39.51 10.36 -33.47
C VAL A 271 -38.36 9.35 -33.33
N PRO A 272 -38.04 8.51 -34.34
CA PRO A 272 -37.02 7.47 -34.18
C PRO A 272 -35.60 8.03 -33.97
N ALA A 273 -35.30 9.20 -34.54
CA ALA A 273 -33.99 9.82 -34.41
C ALA A 273 -33.77 10.38 -32.99
N ARG A 274 -34.77 11.11 -32.45
CA ARG A 274 -34.67 11.72 -31.12
C ARG A 274 -34.68 10.66 -30.00
N THR A 275 -35.53 9.63 -30.10
CA THR A 275 -35.55 8.54 -29.12
C THR A 275 -34.25 7.74 -29.13
N CYS A 276 -33.70 7.44 -30.31
CA CYS A 276 -32.43 6.72 -30.44
C CYS A 276 -31.28 7.49 -29.77
N ILE A 277 -31.11 8.78 -30.10
CA ILE A 277 -30.05 9.61 -29.49
C ILE A 277 -30.21 9.72 -27.98
N GLY A 278 -31.43 9.94 -27.48
CA GLY A 278 -31.69 10.05 -26.04
C GLY A 278 -31.43 8.76 -25.27
N VAL A 279 -31.91 7.62 -25.77
CA VAL A 279 -31.69 6.32 -25.12
C VAL A 279 -30.22 5.90 -25.19
N THR A 280 -29.58 6.07 -26.35
CA THR A 280 -28.16 5.71 -26.52
C THR A 280 -27.25 6.57 -25.63
N THR A 281 -27.50 7.88 -25.52
CA THR A 281 -26.69 8.76 -24.64
C THR A 281 -26.86 8.42 -23.17
N VAL A 282 -28.09 8.09 -22.70
CA VAL A 282 -28.32 7.60 -21.33
C VAL A 282 -27.59 6.28 -21.09
N LEU A 283 -27.65 5.34 -22.03
CA LEU A 283 -26.97 4.05 -21.92
C LEU A 283 -25.45 4.26 -21.87
N SER A 284 -24.88 5.06 -22.79
CA SER A 284 -23.44 5.36 -22.82
C SER A 284 -22.96 6.04 -21.53
N MET A 285 -23.74 6.98 -20.99
CA MET A 285 -23.43 7.64 -19.73
C MET A 285 -23.46 6.66 -18.55
N THR A 286 -24.46 5.77 -18.53
CA THR A 286 -24.56 4.70 -17.52
C THR A 286 -23.37 3.74 -17.59
N THR A 287 -22.97 3.33 -18.80
CA THR A 287 -21.79 2.48 -19.01
C THR A 287 -20.51 3.16 -18.51
N LEU A 288 -20.33 4.46 -18.81
CA LEU A 288 -19.18 5.23 -18.35
C LEU A 288 -19.15 5.35 -16.81
N MET A 289 -20.30 5.62 -16.18
CA MET A 289 -20.42 5.69 -14.72
C MET A 289 -20.13 4.37 -14.01
N ILE A 290 -20.53 3.24 -14.60
CA ILE A 290 -20.19 1.91 -14.07
C ILE A 290 -18.69 1.64 -14.28
N GLY A 291 -18.14 1.95 -15.45
CA GLY A 291 -16.72 1.76 -15.76
C GLY A 291 -15.79 2.60 -14.87
N SER A 292 -16.18 3.83 -14.52
CA SER A 292 -15.40 4.65 -13.58
C SER A 292 -15.44 4.13 -12.14
N ARG A 293 -16.42 3.29 -11.79
CA ARG A 293 -16.54 2.69 -10.46
C ARG A 293 -15.79 1.37 -10.35
N THR A 294 -15.63 0.60 -11.42
CA THR A 294 -14.90 -0.67 -11.37
C THR A 294 -13.40 -0.47 -11.12
N SER A 295 -12.85 0.69 -11.47
CA SER A 295 -11.46 1.06 -11.19
C SER A 295 -11.18 1.35 -9.71
N LEU A 296 -12.22 1.54 -8.87
CA LEU A 296 -12.09 1.70 -7.42
C LEU A 296 -12.99 0.70 -6.69
N PRO A 297 -12.42 -0.31 -6.00
CA PRO A 297 -13.22 -1.25 -5.23
C PRO A 297 -14.15 -0.57 -4.22
N ASN A 298 -15.31 -1.20 -4.00
CA ASN A 298 -16.46 -0.70 -3.22
C ASN A 298 -16.20 -0.55 -1.70
N THR A 299 -14.94 -0.53 -1.25
CA THR A 299 -14.59 -0.55 0.18
C THR A 299 -14.90 0.75 0.90
N ASN A 300 -15.06 1.86 0.16
CA ASN A 300 -15.41 3.16 0.73
C ASN A 300 -16.83 3.59 0.32
N CYS A 301 -17.79 3.43 1.24
CA CYS A 301 -19.17 3.94 1.18
C CYS A 301 -19.22 5.47 1.32
N PHE A 302 -18.48 6.20 0.47
CA PHE A 302 -18.46 7.65 0.46
C PHE A 302 -18.57 8.18 -0.97
N ILE A 303 -19.39 9.23 -1.12
CA ILE A 303 -19.57 9.96 -2.37
C ILE A 303 -18.25 10.68 -2.69
N LYS A 304 -17.70 10.40 -3.88
CA LYS A 304 -16.49 11.04 -4.39
C LYS A 304 -16.85 12.21 -5.30
N ALA A 305 -15.93 13.17 -5.47
CA ALA A 305 -16.12 14.29 -6.40
C ALA A 305 -16.46 13.84 -7.83
N ILE A 306 -15.83 12.76 -8.31
CA ILE A 306 -16.14 12.17 -9.62
C ILE A 306 -17.59 11.63 -9.72
N ASP A 307 -18.11 11.01 -8.66
CA ASP A 307 -19.49 10.50 -8.64
C ASP A 307 -20.50 11.64 -8.74
N VAL A 308 -20.23 12.78 -8.08
CA VAL A 308 -21.07 13.98 -8.14
C VAL A 308 -21.07 14.58 -9.55
N TYR A 309 -19.89 14.70 -10.17
CA TYR A 309 -19.76 15.22 -11.53
C TYR A 309 -20.52 14.35 -12.54
N LEU A 310 -20.31 13.03 -12.51
CA LEU A 310 -21.01 12.10 -13.39
C LEU A 310 -22.52 12.07 -13.10
N GLY A 311 -22.93 12.23 -11.84
CA GLY A 311 -24.34 12.38 -11.47
C GLY A 311 -24.99 13.61 -12.12
N ILE A 312 -24.30 14.76 -12.09
CA ILE A 312 -24.79 15.99 -12.76
C ILE A 312 -24.90 15.78 -14.28
N CYS A 313 -23.87 15.22 -14.92
CA CYS A 313 -23.90 14.91 -16.35
C CYS A 313 -25.05 13.95 -16.70
N PHE A 314 -25.28 12.92 -15.88
CA PHE A 314 -26.39 11.99 -16.05
C PHE A 314 -27.75 12.70 -15.94
N SER A 315 -27.93 13.60 -14.98
CA SER A 315 -29.15 14.41 -14.86
C SER A 315 -29.42 15.26 -16.09
N PHE A 316 -28.39 15.87 -16.71
CA PHE A 316 -28.56 16.64 -17.94
C PHE A 316 -28.99 15.77 -19.14
N VAL A 317 -28.34 14.62 -19.33
CA VAL A 317 -28.68 13.69 -20.41
C VAL A 317 -30.10 13.13 -20.23
N PHE A 318 -30.46 12.75 -19.01
CA PHE A 318 -31.80 12.29 -18.69
C PHE A 318 -32.85 13.40 -18.86
N GLY A 319 -32.51 14.63 -18.49
CA GLY A 319 -33.34 15.81 -18.70
C GLY A 319 -33.65 16.07 -20.19
N ALA A 320 -32.67 15.88 -21.08
CA ALA A 320 -32.89 16.00 -22.52
C ALA A 320 -33.87 14.95 -23.07
N LEU A 321 -33.82 13.71 -22.55
CA LEU A 321 -34.80 12.67 -22.91
C LEU A 321 -36.21 12.99 -22.39
N LEU A 322 -36.32 13.52 -21.17
CA LEU A 322 -37.59 13.96 -20.59
C LEU A 322 -38.19 15.13 -21.36
N GLU A 323 -37.38 16.11 -21.78
CA GLU A 323 -37.82 17.22 -22.63
C GLU A 323 -38.51 16.68 -23.88
N TYR A 324 -37.87 15.73 -24.58
CA TYR A 324 -38.46 15.14 -25.77
C TYR A 324 -39.81 14.47 -25.50
N ALA A 325 -39.92 13.71 -24.40
CA ALA A 325 -41.17 13.05 -24.04
C ALA A 325 -42.31 14.06 -23.80
N VAL A 326 -42.02 15.17 -23.11
CA VAL A 326 -42.98 16.25 -22.84
C VAL A 326 -43.33 17.02 -24.12
N ALA A 327 -42.34 17.34 -24.96
CA ALA A 327 -42.54 18.05 -26.22
C ALA A 327 -43.35 17.21 -27.22
N HIS A 328 -43.09 15.90 -27.29
CA HIS A 328 -43.86 14.99 -28.13
C HIS A 328 -45.31 14.84 -27.64
N TYR A 329 -45.52 14.67 -26.33
CA TYR A 329 -46.86 14.56 -25.74
C TYR A 329 -47.69 15.84 -25.96
N SER A 330 -47.10 17.02 -25.73
CA SER A 330 -47.78 18.30 -25.94
C SER A 330 -48.10 18.56 -27.41
N SER A 331 -47.20 18.21 -28.34
CA SER A 331 -47.47 18.27 -29.78
C SER A 331 -48.66 17.39 -30.18
N LEU A 332 -48.71 16.15 -29.70
CA LEU A 332 -49.85 15.24 -29.94
C LEU A 332 -51.19 15.83 -29.44
N GLN A 333 -51.20 16.44 -28.25
CA GLN A 333 -52.40 17.10 -27.73
C GLN A 333 -52.86 18.27 -28.59
N GLN A 334 -51.92 19.09 -29.10
CA GLN A 334 -52.23 20.21 -29.98
C GLN A 334 -52.79 19.75 -31.33
N MET A 335 -52.23 18.69 -31.92
CA MET A 335 -52.76 18.09 -33.15
C MET A 335 -54.18 17.58 -32.93
N ALA A 336 -54.43 16.84 -31.85
CA ALA A 336 -55.77 16.36 -31.50
C ALA A 336 -56.78 17.50 -31.26
N ALA A 337 -56.34 18.65 -30.71
CA ALA A 337 -57.19 19.82 -30.54
C ALA A 337 -57.53 20.50 -31.89
N LYS A 338 -56.55 20.61 -32.80
CA LYS A 338 -56.76 21.16 -34.15
C LYS A 338 -57.71 20.29 -34.98
N ASP A 339 -57.60 18.97 -34.88
CA ASP A 339 -58.48 18.04 -35.60
C ASP A 339 -59.92 18.12 -35.10
N ARG A 340 -60.13 18.23 -33.78
CA ARG A 340 -61.46 18.49 -33.20
C ARG A 340 -62.06 19.80 -33.71
N HIS A 341 -61.28 20.88 -33.75
CA HIS A 341 -61.75 22.17 -34.23
C HIS A 341 -62.12 22.13 -35.72
N LYS A 342 -61.33 21.46 -36.57
CA LYS A 342 -61.67 21.27 -38.00
C LYS A 342 -62.98 20.51 -38.19
N MET A 343 -63.22 19.46 -37.41
CA MET A 343 -64.50 18.72 -37.44
C MET A 343 -65.68 19.62 -37.08
N TYR A 344 -65.58 20.46 -36.05
CA TYR A 344 -66.66 21.39 -35.69
C TYR A 344 -67.05 22.34 -36.83
N TYR A 345 -66.10 22.83 -37.64
CA TYR A 345 -66.41 23.69 -38.78
C TYR A 345 -66.96 22.92 -40.00
N LEU A 346 -66.57 21.65 -40.17
CA LEU A 346 -67.10 20.79 -41.23
C LEU A 346 -68.54 20.32 -40.96
N TYR A 347 -68.97 20.26 -39.69
CA TYR A 347 -70.35 19.93 -39.30
C TYR A 347 -71.25 21.17 -39.11
N ALA A 348 -70.69 22.38 -39.15
CA ALA A 348 -71.43 23.65 -39.00
C ALA A 348 -71.69 24.38 -40.33
N ALA A 349 -71.26 23.80 -41.46
CA ALA A 349 -71.63 24.16 -42.82
C ALA A 349 -72.57 23.10 -43.39
#